data_AF-A0A1Z5L966-F1
#
_entry.id   AF-A0A1Z5L966-F1
#
_cell.length_a   1.000
_cell.length_b   1.000
_cell.length_c   1.000
_cell.angle_alpha   90.00
_cell.angle_beta   90.00
_cell.angle_gamma   90.00
#
_symmetry.space_group_name_H-M   'P 1'
#
loop_
_entity.id
_entity.type
_entity.pdbx_description
1 polymer ?
#
loop_
_entity_poly.entity_id
_entity_poly.type
_entity_poly.pdbx_seq_one_letter_code
_entity_poly.pdbx_strand_id
1 'polypeptide(L)'
;MIVAKDRDATPYLERNRLRSPNEDAVDVAGALTDMGKYLFREDRLPTYDLAVVITKLDMCRRHTSGGRCNRGTAGFAYVGGACVVNKRLEKVNSVAIIEDSGGFSGIIVAAHEVGHLLGCVHDGSPPPSYLGGPGASNCPWEDGFIMSDL
;
A
#
# COMPACT_ATOMS: atom_id res chain seq x y z
N MET A 1 6.40 -12.35 -11.81
CA MET A 1 6.29 -10.91 -12.13
C MET A 1 5.28 -10.72 -13.24
N ILE A 2 4.32 -9.81 -13.06
CA ILE A 2 3.27 -9.49 -14.04
C ILE A 2 3.48 -8.03 -14.45
N VAL A 3 3.38 -7.75 -15.75
CA VAL A 3 3.55 -6.39 -16.29
C VAL A 3 2.25 -5.97 -16.95
N ALA A 4 1.62 -4.91 -16.41
CA ALA A 4 0.49 -4.24 -17.03
C ALA A 4 0.94 -3.59 -18.35
N LYS A 5 0.25 -3.92 -19.46
CA LYS A 5 0.60 -3.41 -20.80
C LYS A 5 -0.20 -2.18 -21.20
N ASP A 6 -1.31 -1.93 -20.54
CA ASP A 6 -2.22 -0.81 -20.80
C ASP A 6 -2.84 -0.32 -19.48
N ARG A 7 -3.57 0.80 -19.57
CA ARG A 7 -4.22 1.45 -18.42
C ARG A 7 -5.36 0.61 -17.83
N ASP A 8 -6.03 -0.18 -18.66
CA ASP A 8 -7.18 -0.99 -18.25
C ASP A 8 -6.74 -2.21 -17.43
N ALA A 9 -5.47 -2.59 -17.49
CA ALA A 9 -4.87 -3.62 -16.63
C ALA A 9 -4.69 -3.17 -15.17
N THR A 10 -4.67 -1.86 -14.88
CA THR A 10 -4.57 -1.33 -13.50
C THR A 10 -5.69 -0.33 -13.20
N PRO A 11 -6.96 -0.74 -13.30
CA PRO A 11 -8.08 0.20 -13.23
C PRO A 11 -8.24 0.82 -11.83
N TYR A 12 -7.69 0.18 -10.81
CA TYR A 12 -7.62 0.71 -9.44
C TYR A 12 -6.66 1.89 -9.30
N LEU A 13 -5.60 1.99 -10.10
CA LEU A 13 -4.76 3.19 -10.16
C LEU A 13 -5.45 4.30 -10.96
N GLU A 14 -5.96 3.96 -12.15
CA GLU A 14 -6.53 4.94 -13.08
C GLU A 14 -7.79 5.64 -12.53
N ARG A 15 -8.68 4.90 -11.86
CA ARG A 15 -9.88 5.49 -11.23
C ARG A 15 -9.55 6.43 -10.08
N ASN A 16 -8.40 6.23 -9.43
CA ASN A 16 -7.95 7.01 -8.28
C ASN A 16 -6.90 8.05 -8.65
N ARG A 17 -6.56 8.19 -9.94
CA ARG A 17 -5.63 9.21 -10.42
C ARG A 17 -6.19 10.59 -10.16
N LEU A 18 -5.37 11.49 -9.64
CA LEU A 18 -5.80 12.85 -9.38
C LEU A 18 -5.98 13.62 -10.70
N ARG A 19 -6.77 14.69 -10.62
CA ARG A 19 -7.02 15.60 -11.75
C ARG A 19 -5.99 16.73 -11.74
N SER A 20 -5.92 17.46 -12.85
CA SER A 20 -5.13 18.69 -12.97
C SER A 20 -5.28 19.60 -11.74
N PRO A 21 -4.16 20.13 -11.20
CA PRO A 21 -2.80 20.08 -11.73
C PRO A 21 -1.96 18.86 -11.30
N ASN A 22 -2.53 17.88 -10.57
CA ASN A 22 -1.78 16.81 -9.90
C ASN A 22 -1.88 15.44 -10.61
N GLU A 23 -1.94 15.43 -11.94
CA GLU A 23 -2.21 14.21 -12.71
C GLU A 23 -1.10 13.15 -12.58
N ASP A 24 0.07 13.54 -12.10
CA ASP A 24 1.19 12.67 -11.75
C ASP A 24 0.95 11.80 -10.50
N ALA A 25 -0.11 12.07 -9.74
CA ALA A 25 -0.36 11.41 -8.45
C ALA A 25 -1.66 10.59 -8.40
N VAL A 26 -1.75 9.69 -7.42
CA VAL A 26 -2.91 8.83 -7.13
C VAL A 26 -3.39 9.00 -5.69
N ASP A 27 -4.70 9.01 -5.46
CA ASP A 27 -5.26 8.83 -4.11
C ASP A 27 -5.00 7.40 -3.64
N VAL A 28 -3.93 7.21 -2.86
CA VAL A 28 -3.41 5.87 -2.57
C VAL A 28 -4.34 5.05 -1.68
N ALA A 29 -5.08 5.69 -0.76
CA ALA A 29 -6.02 4.99 0.10
C ALA A 29 -7.22 4.43 -0.69
N GLY A 30 -7.72 5.23 -1.65
CA GLY A 30 -8.73 4.80 -2.61
C GLY A 30 -8.21 3.70 -3.52
N ALA A 31 -7.02 3.88 -4.09
CA ALA A 31 -6.38 2.93 -4.99
C ALA A 31 -6.14 1.56 -4.33
N LEU A 32 -5.63 1.54 -3.09
CA LEU A 32 -5.40 0.30 -2.34
C LEU A 32 -6.72 -0.45 -2.10
N THR A 33 -7.77 0.28 -1.74
CA THR A 33 -9.11 -0.29 -1.52
C THR A 33 -9.67 -0.89 -2.81
N ASP A 34 -9.55 -0.17 -3.93
CA ASP A 34 -10.00 -0.62 -5.24
C ASP A 34 -9.17 -1.81 -5.77
N MET A 35 -7.86 -1.83 -5.52
CA MET A 35 -6.98 -2.95 -5.86
C MET A 35 -7.42 -4.22 -5.13
N GLY A 36 -7.70 -4.13 -3.84
CA GLY A 36 -8.21 -5.26 -3.06
C GLY A 36 -9.56 -5.79 -3.58
N LYS A 37 -10.44 -4.91 -4.08
CA LYS A 37 -11.74 -5.32 -4.65
C LYS A 37 -11.60 -5.93 -6.04
N TYR A 38 -10.67 -5.40 -6.83
CA TYR A 38 -10.32 -5.93 -8.14
C TYR A 38 -9.78 -7.35 -7.99
N LEU A 39 -8.76 -7.53 -7.14
CA LEU A 39 -8.11 -8.82 -6.92
C LEU A 39 -8.96 -9.86 -6.21
N PHE A 40 -10.00 -9.45 -5.46
CA PHE A 40 -10.96 -10.40 -4.90
C PHE A 40 -11.76 -11.13 -5.99
N ARG A 41 -12.01 -10.48 -7.13
CA ARG A 41 -12.81 -11.03 -8.24
C ARG A 41 -11.97 -11.56 -9.39
N GLU A 42 -10.66 -11.33 -9.34
CA GLU A 42 -9.74 -11.69 -10.41
C GLU A 42 -9.34 -13.17 -10.30
N ASP A 43 -9.55 -13.93 -11.37
CA ASP A 43 -9.29 -15.37 -11.45
C ASP A 43 -8.26 -15.74 -12.54
N ARG A 44 -7.81 -14.77 -13.34
CA ARG A 44 -6.84 -14.99 -14.42
C ARG A 44 -5.39 -14.99 -13.95
N LEU A 45 -5.14 -14.56 -12.71
CA LEU A 45 -3.81 -14.53 -12.12
C LEU A 45 -3.45 -15.89 -11.50
N PRO A 46 -2.16 -16.29 -11.47
CA PRO A 46 -1.73 -17.46 -10.72
C PRO A 46 -2.02 -17.28 -9.22
N THR A 47 -2.03 -18.37 -8.46
CA THR A 47 -2.13 -18.28 -7.00
C THR A 47 -1.00 -17.43 -6.42
N TYR A 48 -1.35 -16.53 -5.50
CA TYR A 48 -0.42 -15.67 -4.77
C TYR A 48 -0.90 -15.49 -3.31
N ASP A 49 0.04 -15.19 -2.42
CA ASP A 49 -0.29 -14.80 -1.04
C ASP A 49 -0.44 -13.28 -0.94
N LEU A 50 0.48 -12.53 -1.56
CA LEU A 50 0.51 -11.08 -1.58
C LEU A 50 0.55 -10.55 -3.02
N ALA A 51 -0.10 -9.42 -3.26
CA ALA A 51 -0.02 -8.69 -4.52
C ALA A 51 0.53 -7.28 -4.27
N VAL A 52 1.67 -6.96 -4.88
CA VAL A 52 2.32 -5.67 -4.77
C VAL A 52 2.33 -5.00 -6.15
N VAL A 53 1.85 -3.77 -6.23
CA VAL A 53 1.91 -2.94 -7.43
C VAL A 53 3.01 -1.92 -7.28
N ILE A 54 3.90 -1.85 -8.26
CA ILE A 54 4.95 -0.84 -8.34
C ILE A 54 4.56 0.15 -9.44
N THR A 55 4.58 1.45 -9.13
CA THR A 55 4.15 2.51 -10.04
C THR A 55 5.09 3.72 -9.97
N LYS A 56 5.12 4.52 -11.04
CA LYS A 56 5.79 5.83 -11.08
C LYS A 56 4.89 6.99 -10.63
N LEU A 57 3.63 6.71 -10.32
CA LEU A 57 2.70 7.74 -9.85
C LEU A 57 3.05 8.11 -8.42
N ASP A 58 3.09 9.42 -8.15
CA ASP A 58 3.28 9.97 -6.80
C ASP A 58 2.10 9.59 -5.90
N MET A 59 2.35 9.21 -4.65
CA MET A 59 1.26 8.86 -3.74
C MET A 59 0.70 10.08 -3.02
N CYS A 60 -0.58 10.29 -3.23
CA CYS A 60 -1.34 11.26 -2.48
C CYS A 60 -2.10 10.61 -1.33
N ARG A 61 -1.68 10.87 -0.10
CA ARG A 61 -2.52 10.61 1.08
C ARG A 61 -3.33 11.85 1.38
N ARG A 62 -4.64 11.81 1.10
CA ARG A 62 -5.54 12.94 1.37
C ARG A 62 -5.77 13.09 2.87
N HIS A 63 -5.53 14.27 3.41
CA HIS A 63 -5.98 14.62 4.75
C HIS A 63 -7.51 14.83 4.76
N THR A 64 -8.17 14.29 5.79
CA THR A 64 -9.63 14.42 6.01
C THR A 64 -10.09 15.87 6.16
N SER A 65 -9.22 16.79 6.57
CA SER A 65 -9.50 18.22 6.66
C SER A 65 -8.99 18.97 5.41
N GLY A 66 -9.90 19.28 4.48
CA GLY A 66 -9.66 20.21 3.37
C GLY A 66 -9.07 19.61 2.10
N GLY A 67 -8.91 18.28 2.01
CA GLY A 67 -8.52 17.60 0.78
C GLY A 67 -7.09 17.88 0.31
N ARG A 68 -6.24 18.45 1.18
CA ARG A 68 -4.82 18.63 0.90
C ARG A 68 -4.15 17.27 0.73
N CYS A 69 -3.35 17.20 -0.34
CA CYS A 69 -2.58 16.03 -0.70
C CYS A 69 -1.27 16.02 0.08
N ASN A 70 -1.03 14.99 0.89
CA ASN A 70 0.30 14.72 1.44
C ASN A 70 1.03 13.75 0.49
N ARG A 71 2.14 14.22 -0.10
CA ARG A 71 3.01 13.49 -1.04
C ARG A 71 4.28 12.94 -0.37
N GLY A 72 4.32 12.91 0.96
CA GLY A 72 5.44 12.33 1.72
C GLY A 72 5.28 10.84 1.97
N THR A 73 4.53 10.12 1.13
CA THR A 73 4.28 8.69 1.30
C THR A 73 4.78 8.00 0.04
N ALA A 74 5.65 7.00 0.16
CA ALA A 74 6.16 6.24 -0.99
C ALA A 74 5.53 4.84 -1.09
N GLY A 75 4.86 4.36 -0.05
CA GLY A 75 4.22 3.05 0.01
C GLY A 75 2.91 3.07 0.79
N PHE A 76 2.02 2.11 0.52
CA PHE A 76 0.81 1.94 1.30
C PHE A 76 0.31 0.49 1.30
N ALA A 77 0.08 -0.05 2.50
CA ALA A 77 -0.44 -1.39 2.73
C ALA A 77 -1.36 -1.47 3.96
N TYR A 78 -2.03 -2.62 4.11
CA TYR A 78 -2.79 -2.93 5.32
C TYR A 78 -1.90 -3.66 6.33
N VAL A 79 -1.83 -3.15 7.57
CA VAL A 79 -1.13 -3.87 8.64
C VAL A 79 -1.84 -5.19 8.94
N GLY A 80 -1.13 -6.32 8.84
CA GLY A 80 -1.66 -7.68 9.02
C GLY A 80 -2.61 -8.12 7.91
N GLY A 81 -2.52 -7.53 6.72
CA GLY A 81 -3.41 -7.81 5.60
C GLY A 81 -3.18 -9.15 4.89
N ALA A 82 -2.03 -9.81 5.09
CA ALA A 82 -1.56 -10.93 4.27
C ALA A 82 -2.56 -12.07 4.07
N CYS A 83 -3.31 -12.45 5.11
CA CYS A 83 -4.27 -13.56 5.05
C CYS A 83 -5.73 -13.09 5.17
N VAL A 84 -5.98 -11.79 5.04
CA VAL A 84 -7.31 -11.21 5.31
C VAL A 84 -8.13 -11.11 4.04
N VAL A 85 -9.18 -11.93 3.98
CA VAL A 85 -10.20 -11.92 2.92
C VAL A 85 -11.54 -11.51 3.51
N ASN A 86 -12.07 -10.37 3.09
CA ASN A 86 -13.38 -9.89 3.52
C ASN A 86 -14.45 -10.22 2.46
N LYS A 87 -15.17 -11.32 2.66
CA LYS A 87 -16.24 -11.76 1.74
C LYS A 87 -17.44 -10.79 1.70
N ARG A 88 -17.75 -10.11 2.82
CA ARG A 88 -18.88 -9.16 2.88
C ARG A 88 -18.61 -7.91 2.04
N LEU A 89 -17.37 -7.43 2.04
CA LEU A 89 -16.94 -6.26 1.28
C LEU A 89 -16.36 -6.62 -0.10
N GLU A 90 -16.34 -7.92 -0.44
CA GLU A 90 -15.73 -8.47 -1.65
C GLU A 90 -14.33 -7.90 -1.90
N LYS A 91 -13.46 -8.03 -0.90
CA LYS A 91 -12.13 -7.40 -0.90
C LYS A 91 -11.08 -8.28 -0.24
N VAL A 92 -9.88 -8.36 -0.82
CA VAL A 92 -8.67 -8.86 -0.16
C VAL A 92 -7.86 -7.69 0.42
N ASN A 93 -7.19 -7.91 1.55
CA ASN A 93 -6.28 -6.91 2.14
C ASN A 93 -4.80 -7.27 1.91
N SER A 94 -4.50 -8.37 1.21
CA SER A 94 -3.14 -8.82 0.91
C SER A 94 -2.50 -8.04 -0.25
N VAL A 95 -2.68 -6.72 -0.23
CA VAL A 95 -2.33 -5.80 -1.31
C VAL A 95 -1.48 -4.64 -0.79
N ALA A 96 -0.49 -4.24 -1.58
CA ALA A 96 0.31 -3.04 -1.34
C ALA A 96 0.55 -2.28 -2.66
N ILE A 97 0.74 -0.97 -2.55
CA ILE A 97 1.16 -0.10 -3.67
C ILE A 97 2.47 0.57 -3.27
N ILE A 98 3.43 0.60 -4.19
CA ILE A 98 4.77 1.16 -4.04
C ILE A 98 5.01 2.18 -5.14
N GLU A 99 5.44 3.37 -4.75
CA GLU A 99 6.04 4.35 -5.64
C GLU A 99 7.51 3.98 -5.86
N ASP A 100 7.91 3.88 -7.12
CA ASP A 100 9.29 3.68 -7.53
C ASP A 100 9.67 4.72 -8.59
N SER A 101 10.44 5.71 -8.18
CA SER A 101 10.98 6.76 -9.05
C SER A 101 12.19 6.29 -9.88
N GLY A 102 12.59 5.02 -9.75
CA GLY A 102 13.78 4.45 -10.36
C GLY A 102 14.99 4.51 -9.43
N GLY A 103 16.15 4.05 -9.91
CA GLY A 103 17.38 4.08 -9.11
C GLY A 103 17.31 3.24 -7.83
N PHE A 104 16.46 2.19 -7.83
CA PHE A 104 16.23 1.29 -6.69
C PHE A 104 15.46 1.91 -5.50
N SER A 105 14.83 3.08 -5.67
CA SER A 105 14.12 3.76 -4.58
C SER A 105 12.95 2.93 -4.01
N GLY A 106 12.27 2.15 -4.86
CA GLY A 106 11.18 1.28 -4.43
C GLY A 106 11.58 0.02 -3.63
N ILE A 107 12.87 -0.35 -3.51
CA ILE A 107 13.26 -1.62 -2.86
C ILE A 107 12.92 -1.61 -1.36
N ILE A 108 13.40 -0.59 -0.64
CA ILE A 108 13.20 -0.54 0.82
C ILE A 108 11.73 -0.29 1.14
N VAL A 109 11.07 0.55 0.34
CA VAL A 109 9.62 0.80 0.45
C VAL A 109 8.82 -0.49 0.25
N ALA A 110 9.14 -1.30 -0.77
CA ALA A 110 8.46 -2.58 -0.98
C ALA A 110 8.63 -3.53 0.21
N ALA A 111 9.82 -3.60 0.78
CA ALA A 111 10.07 -4.43 1.95
C ALA A 111 9.33 -3.91 3.20
N HIS A 112 9.26 -2.60 3.39
CA HIS A 112 8.48 -1.95 4.45
C HIS A 112 6.99 -2.31 4.35
N GLU A 113 6.38 -2.14 3.17
CA GLU A 113 4.96 -2.43 2.98
C GLU A 113 4.62 -3.93 3.06
N VAL A 114 5.54 -4.80 2.63
CA VAL A 114 5.40 -6.24 2.87
C VAL A 114 5.48 -6.54 4.38
N GLY A 115 6.36 -5.85 5.12
CA GLY A 115 6.40 -5.91 6.58
C GLY A 115 5.05 -5.56 7.20
N HIS A 116 4.41 -4.47 6.74
CA HIS A 116 3.04 -4.15 7.14
C HIS A 116 2.06 -5.28 6.85
N LEU A 117 2.03 -5.83 5.64
CA LEU A 117 1.13 -6.95 5.30
C LEU A 117 1.31 -8.15 6.25
N LEU A 118 2.53 -8.41 6.70
CA LEU A 118 2.87 -9.48 7.65
C LEU A 118 2.58 -9.13 9.12
N GLY A 119 2.18 -7.89 9.41
CA GLY A 119 1.74 -7.46 10.74
C GLY A 119 2.72 -6.56 11.48
N CYS A 120 3.85 -6.18 10.87
CA CYS A 120 4.75 -5.20 11.46
C CYS A 120 4.05 -3.84 11.51
N VAL A 121 4.08 -3.20 12.67
CA VAL A 121 3.77 -1.77 12.79
C VAL A 121 5.04 -0.96 12.59
N HIS A 122 4.90 0.35 12.44
CA HIS A 122 6.05 1.25 12.53
C HIS A 122 6.78 1.10 13.86
N ASP A 123 8.08 1.29 13.85
CA ASP A 123 8.88 1.34 15.07
C ASP A 123 8.31 2.40 16.04
N GLY A 124 8.34 2.11 17.34
CA GLY A 124 7.74 2.93 18.39
C GLY A 124 6.23 2.81 18.52
N SER A 125 5.54 2.18 17.57
CA SER A 125 4.07 2.10 17.58
C SER A 125 3.53 0.93 18.42
N PRO A 126 2.40 1.11 19.11
CA PRO A 126 1.68 -0.01 19.73
C PRO A 126 1.05 -0.92 18.68
N PRO A 127 0.65 -2.16 19.04
CA PRO A 127 -0.09 -3.02 18.12
C PRO A 127 -1.48 -2.43 17.85
N PRO A 128 -2.04 -2.60 16.65
CA PRO A 128 -3.44 -2.24 16.40
C PRO A 128 -4.36 -3.21 17.16
N SER A 129 -5.53 -2.74 17.59
CA SER A 129 -6.45 -3.52 18.45
C SER A 129 -6.94 -4.85 17.87
N TYR A 130 -6.85 -5.02 16.56
CA TYR A 130 -7.26 -6.21 15.83
C TYR A 130 -6.11 -7.20 15.54
N LEU A 131 -4.87 -6.85 15.85
CA LEU A 131 -3.73 -7.76 15.82
C LEU A 131 -3.22 -8.00 17.24
N GLY A 132 -2.83 -9.24 17.52
CA GLY A 132 -2.16 -9.58 18.78
C GLY A 132 -0.69 -9.15 18.78
N GLY A 133 0.00 -9.40 19.89
CA GLY A 133 1.44 -9.17 20.04
C GLY A 133 1.80 -7.83 20.71
N PRO A 134 3.10 -7.55 20.87
CA PRO A 134 3.57 -6.38 21.61
C PRO A 134 3.63 -5.08 20.78
N GLY A 135 3.36 -5.12 19.48
CA GLY A 135 3.69 -4.02 18.56
C GLY A 135 5.21 -3.84 18.45
N ALA A 136 5.65 -2.60 18.19
CA ALA A 136 7.06 -2.21 18.15
C ALA A 136 7.37 -1.11 19.17
N SER A 137 6.61 -1.05 20.28
CA SER A 137 6.76 0.01 21.30
C SER A 137 8.12 0.03 22.00
N ASN A 138 8.88 -1.07 21.94
CA ASN A 138 10.24 -1.17 22.48
C ASN A 138 11.33 -0.98 21.41
N CYS A 139 10.96 -0.68 20.17
CA CYS A 139 11.88 -0.38 19.07
C CYS A 139 11.87 1.13 18.84
N PRO A 140 12.90 1.89 19.21
CA PRO A 140 12.97 3.32 18.91
C PRO A 140 12.92 3.58 17.41
N TRP A 141 12.18 4.61 17.00
CA TRP A 141 12.08 5.03 15.59
C TRP A 141 13.44 5.53 15.06
N GLU A 142 14.26 6.06 15.95
CA GLU A 142 15.54 6.71 15.70
C GLU A 142 16.66 5.71 15.43
N ASP A 143 16.43 4.42 15.70
CA ASP A 143 17.37 3.36 15.33
C ASP A 143 17.41 3.14 13.80
N GLY A 144 16.40 3.63 13.06
CA GLY A 144 16.42 3.72 11.61
C GLY A 144 16.33 2.36 10.90
N PHE A 145 15.66 1.39 11.52
CA PHE A 145 15.38 0.10 10.87
C PHE A 145 14.27 0.23 9.82
N ILE A 146 14.01 -0.86 9.09
CA ILE A 146 13.15 -0.83 7.90
C ILE A 146 11.71 -0.38 8.16
N MET A 147 11.20 -0.48 9.39
CA MET A 147 9.84 -0.05 9.77
C MET A 147 9.81 1.37 10.37
N SER A 148 10.93 2.09 10.30
CA SER A 148 11.05 3.52 10.60
C SER A 148 10.90 4.36 9.31
N ASP A 149 11.18 5.68 9.37
CA ASP A 149 11.05 6.59 8.22
C ASP A 149 11.88 6.13 7.01
N LEU A 150 11.39 6.46 5.80
CA LEU A 150 12.08 6.27 4.52
C LEU A 150 12.29 7.61 3.82
#